data_AF-A0A919PCM8-F1
#
_entry.id   AF-A0A919PCM8-F1
#
_cell.length_a   1.000
_cell.length_b   1.000
_cell.length_c   1.000
_cell.angle_alpha   90.00
_cell.angle_beta   90.00
_cell.angle_gamma   90.00
#
_symmetry.space_group_name_H-M   'P 1'
#
loop_
_entity.id
_entity.type
_entity.pdbx_description
1 polymer ?
#
loop_
_entity_poly.entity_id
_entity_poly.type
_entity_poly.pdbx_seq_one_letter_code
_entity_poly.pdbx_strand_id
1 'polypeptide(L)' 'MTVGRRVRRIRTERGISQEALAGAVGVHRTYLGGVERGERNLTLRSVERLADRLGVPVRELIGDGPEG' A
#
# COMPACT_ATOMS: atom_id res chain seq x y z
N MET A 1 -12.42 2.90 3.97
CA MET A 1 -11.35 2.92 2.95
C MET A 1 -10.43 1.73 3.22
N THR A 2 -10.31 0.81 2.26
CA THR A 2 -9.44 -0.38 2.38
C THR A 2 -7.96 0.00 2.41
N VAL A 3 -7.11 -0.91 2.93
CA VAL A 3 -5.65 -0.76 2.94
C VAL A 3 -5.12 -0.44 1.54
N GLY A 4 -5.59 -1.17 0.52
CA GLY A 4 -5.20 -0.94 -0.87
C GLY A 4 -5.49 0.47 -1.37
N ARG A 5 -6.66 1.03 -1.03
CA ARG A 5 -7.02 2.41 -1.39
C ARG A 5 -6.14 3.44 -0.67
N ARG A 6 -5.79 3.20 0.60
CA ARG A 6 -4.86 4.06 1.36
C ARG A 6 -3.46 4.04 0.74
N VAL A 7 -2.93 2.86 0.39
CA VAL A 7 -1.66 2.69 -0.34
C VAL A 7 -1.69 3.48 -1.64
N ARG A 8 -2.74 3.33 -2.46
CA ARG A 8 -2.89 4.06 -3.72
C ARG A 8 -2.85 5.57 -3.51
N ARG A 9 -3.65 6.08 -2.58
CA ARG A 9 -3.76 7.50 -2.27
C ARG A 9 -2.39 8.11 -1.95
N ILE A 10 -1.71 7.54 -0.96
CA ILE A 10 -0.40 8.04 -0.49
C ILE A 10 0.65 7.91 -1.59
N ARG A 11 0.65 6.80 -2.35
CA ARG A 11 1.55 6.62 -3.49
C ARG A 11 1.37 7.75 -4.52
N THR A 12 0.12 8.07 -4.88
CA THR A 12 -0.16 9.11 -5.87
C THR A 12 0.13 10.52 -5.37
N GLU A 13 -0.14 10.82 -4.10
CA GLU A 13 0.20 12.10 -3.46
C GLU A 13 1.72 12.36 -3.49
N ARG A 14 2.53 11.29 -3.45
CA ARG A 14 4.00 11.35 -3.54
C ARG A 14 4.55 11.25 -4.95
N GLY A 15 3.71 11.18 -5.99
CA GLY A 15 4.15 11.04 -7.38
C GLY A 15 4.88 9.72 -7.70
N ILE A 16 4.73 8.69 -6.86
CA ILE A 16 5.41 7.40 -7.04
C ILE A 16 4.62 6.55 -8.04
N SER A 17 5.26 5.94 -9.03
CA SER A 17 4.58 5.00 -9.94
C SER A 17 4.34 3.63 -9.29
N GLN A 18 3.39 2.85 -9.80
CA GLN A 18 3.22 1.46 -9.33
C GLN A 18 4.48 0.63 -9.56
N GLU A 19 5.18 0.85 -10.66
CA GLU A 19 6.41 0.13 -10.99
C GLU A 19 7.53 0.46 -9.99
N ALA A 20 7.68 1.75 -9.65
CA ALA A 20 8.66 2.20 -8.66
C ALA A 20 8.37 1.64 -7.26
N LEU A 21 7.12 1.71 -6.79
CA LEU A 21 6.76 1.17 -5.48
C LEU A 21 6.90 -0.35 -5.44
N ALA A 22 6.47 -1.05 -6.50
CA ALA A 22 6.56 -2.50 -6.59
C ALA A 22 8.02 -2.98 -6.57
N GLY A 23 8.90 -2.32 -7.34
CA GLY A 23 10.34 -2.57 -7.30
C GLY A 23 10.94 -2.32 -5.91
N ALA A 24 10.55 -1.24 -5.25
CA ALA A 24 11.05 -0.89 -3.92
C ALA A 24 10.65 -1.89 -2.81
N VAL A 25 9.51 -2.57 -2.95
CA VAL A 25 9.05 -3.62 -2.01
C VAL A 25 9.33 -5.05 -2.49
N GLY A 26 9.95 -5.21 -3.66
CA GLY A 26 10.34 -6.51 -4.22
C GLY A 26 9.16 -7.37 -4.69
N VAL A 27 8.14 -6.76 -5.27
CA VAL A 27 6.96 -7.46 -5.82
C VAL A 27 6.74 -7.08 -7.28
N HIS A 28 5.93 -7.87 -7.99
CA HIS A 28 5.55 -7.54 -9.35
C HIS A 28 4.55 -6.37 -9.40
N ARG A 29 4.65 -5.49 -10.40
CA ARG A 29 3.73 -4.35 -10.58
C ARG A 29 2.26 -4.76 -10.58
N THR A 30 1.93 -5.89 -11.22
CA THR A 30 0.55 -6.41 -11.27
C THR A 30 0.04 -6.84 -9.90
N TYR A 31 0.91 -7.37 -9.03
CA TYR A 31 0.57 -7.67 -7.63
C TYR A 31 0.22 -6.39 -6.89
N LEU A 32 1.04 -5.35 -7.00
CA LEU A 32 0.75 -4.04 -6.39
C LEU A 32 -0.56 -3.45 -6.93
N GLY A 33 -0.83 -3.57 -8.23
CA GLY A 33 -2.10 -3.14 -8.82
C GLY A 33 -3.30 -3.88 -8.23
N GLY A 34 -3.19 -5.20 -8.04
CA GLY A 34 -4.23 -5.99 -7.37
C GLY A 34 -4.42 -5.60 -5.90
N VAL A 35 -3.33 -5.31 -5.19
CA VAL A 35 -3.38 -4.76 -3.82
C VAL A 35 -4.15 -3.45 -3.77
N GLU A 36 -3.82 -2.48 -4.64
CA GLU A 36 -4.49 -1.17 -4.67
C GLU A 36 -6.00 -1.26 -4.97
N ARG A 37 -6.41 -2.28 -5.74
CA ARG A 37 -7.81 -2.56 -6.05
C ARG A 37 -8.53 -3.41 -5.00
N GLY A 38 -7.82 -3.93 -4.00
CA GLY A 38 -8.38 -4.82 -2.98
C GLY A 38 -8.57 -6.28 -3.43
N GLU A 39 -7.95 -6.68 -4.53
CA GLU A 39 -8.01 -8.03 -5.11
C GLU A 39 -6.95 -8.98 -4.51
N ARG A 40 -6.12 -8.48 -3.59
CA ARG A 40 -5.04 -9.22 -2.93
C ARG A 40 -5.08 -8.95 -1.44
N ASN A 41 -4.99 -10.03 -0.66
CA ASN A 41 -4.76 -9.95 0.77
C ASN A 41 -3.29 -9.67 1.04
N LEU A 42 -3.01 -8.64 1.84
CA LEU A 42 -1.67 -8.30 2.30
C LEU A 42 -1.36 -9.04 3.60
N THR A 43 -0.13 -9.52 3.71
CA THR A 43 0.41 -9.92 5.02
C THR A 43 0.79 -8.68 5.81
N LEU A 44 0.87 -8.78 7.14
CA LEU A 44 1.35 -7.68 7.99
C LEU A 44 2.75 -7.19 7.55
N ARG A 45 3.65 -8.12 7.21
CA ARG A 45 4.99 -7.79 6.68
C ARG A 45 4.94 -7.01 5.37
N SER A 46 3.98 -7.31 4.50
CA SER A 46 3.79 -6.55 3.26
C SER A 46 3.32 -5.12 3.54
N VAL A 47 2.44 -4.94 4.53
CA VAL A 47 1.97 -3.61 4.97
C VAL A 47 3.12 -2.81 5.58
N GLU A 48 3.94 -3.41 6.43
CA GLU A 48 5.12 -2.77 7.02
C GLU A 48 6.08 -2.27 5.93
N ARG A 49 6.44 -3.13 4.97
CA ARG A 49 7.31 -2.74 3.84
C ARG A 49 6.73 -1.61 3.00
N LEU A 50 5.41 -1.64 2.77
CA LEU A 50 4.73 -0.56 2.04
C LEU A 50 4.78 0.74 2.83
N ALA A 51 4.52 0.70 4.14
CA ALA A 51 4.57 1.86 5.03
C ALA A 51 5.96 2.49 5.06
N ASP A 52 7.01 1.65 5.21
CA ASP A 52 8.41 2.08 5.20
C ASP A 52 8.77 2.75 3.87
N ARG A 53 8.43 2.14 2.73
CA ARG A 53 8.71 2.71 1.41
C ARG A 53 7.90 3.96 1.10
N LEU A 54 6.67 4.00 1.59
CA LEU A 54 5.83 5.18 1.51
C LEU A 54 6.15 6.19 2.60
N GLY A 55 7.15 5.99 3.47
CA GLY A 55 7.54 6.93 4.52
C GLY A 55 6.37 7.42 5.38
N VAL A 56 5.49 6.50 5.77
CA VAL A 56 4.32 6.75 6.63
C VAL A 56 4.26 5.69 7.73
N PRO A 57 3.66 5.97 8.89
CA PRO A 57 3.45 4.94 9.89
C PRO A 57 2.41 3.91 9.40
N VAL A 58 2.57 2.64 9.80
CA VAL A 58 1.67 1.53 9.43
C VAL A 58 0.19 1.86 9.68
N ARG A 59 -0.13 2.56 10.78
CA ARG A 59 -1.49 3.03 11.10
C ARG A 59 -2.16 3.85 9.99
N GLU A 60 -1.38 4.56 9.17
CA GLU A 60 -1.93 5.33 8.06
C GLU A 60 -2.45 4.43 6.93
N LEU A 61 -1.87 3.22 6.80
CA LEU A 61 -2.30 2.21 5.84
C LEU A 61 -3.46 1.34 6.35
N ILE A 62 -3.50 1.03 7.64
CA ILE A 62 -4.54 0.15 8.22
C ILE A 62 -5.75 0.91 8.79
N GLY A 63 -5.58 2.20 9.09
CA GLY A 63 -6.59 3.03 9.75
C GLY A 63 -6.71 2.75 11.26
N ASP A 64 -7.24 3.72 12.00
CA ASP A 64 -7.58 3.58 13.41
C ASP A 64 -8.96 2.92 13.55
N GLY A 65 -9.03 1.58 13.47
CA GLY A 65 -10.27 0.84 13.78
C GLY A 65 -11.44 1.05 12.81
N PRO A 66 -12.58 0.37 13.03
CA PRO A 66 -13.63 0.23 12.03
C PRO A 66 -14.20 1.60 11.68
N GLU A 67 -14.34 1.86 10.39
CA GLU A 67 -15.34 2.81 9.94
C GLU A 67 -16.68 2.28 10.48
N GLY A 68 -17.37 3.10 11.27
CA GLY A 68 -18.67 2.76 11.85
C GLY A 68 -19.67 2.26 10.81
#